data_AF-H0A4S5-F1
#
_entry.id   AF-H0A4S5-F1
#
_cell.length_a   1.000
_cell.length_b   1.000
_cell.length_c   1.000
_cell.angle_alpha   90.00
_cell.angle_beta   90.00
_cell.angle_gamma   90.00
#
_symmetry.space_group_name_H-M   'P 1'
#
loop_
_entity.id
_entity.type
_entity.pdbx_description
1 polymer ?
#
loop_
_entity_poly.entity_id
_entity_poly.type
_entity_poly.pdbx_seq_one_letter_code
_entity_poly.pdbx_strand_id
1 'polypeptide(L)'
;MHNLPAGGWRITGDSATGKVDAPTTNILAEIGRRLASGTVGRVTVVAQVASPADDLSLARRASLANALTVRRLLEAGGLPGTRIDIRPLGRTAAAENAIEVLPPGIPSPSLGPQAEQAPPRP
;
A
#
# COMPACT_ATOMS: atom_id res chain seq x y z
N MET A 1 7.35 -2.17 -9.87
CA MET A 1 5.88 -2.09 -9.71
C MET A 1 5.24 -3.10 -10.64
N HIS A 2 4.17 -3.78 -10.22
CA HIS A 2 3.43 -4.73 -11.05
C HIS A 2 1.91 -4.55 -10.87
N ASN A 3 1.15 -4.94 -11.88
CA ASN A 3 -0.31 -4.93 -11.83
C ASN A 3 -0.81 -6.16 -11.05
N LEU A 4 -1.84 -5.97 -10.24
CA LEU A 4 -2.54 -7.04 -9.54
C LEU A 4 -3.63 -7.64 -10.45
N PRO A 5 -3.91 -8.96 -10.34
CA PRO A 5 -4.89 -9.63 -11.21
C PRO A 5 -6.29 -9.01 -11.16
N ALA A 6 -6.68 -8.44 -10.02
CA ALA A 6 -7.99 -7.82 -9.81
C ALA A 6 -8.04 -6.32 -10.19
N GLY A 7 -6.98 -5.75 -10.78
CA GLY A 7 -6.99 -4.36 -11.27
C GLY A 7 -6.43 -3.31 -10.31
N GLY A 8 -5.57 -3.71 -9.36
CA GLY A 8 -4.78 -2.79 -8.53
C GLY A 8 -3.31 -2.73 -8.93
N TRP A 9 -2.52 -1.97 -8.19
CA TRP A 9 -1.06 -1.89 -8.38
C TRP A 9 -0.33 -2.29 -7.12
N ARG A 10 0.82 -2.94 -7.29
CA ARG A 10 1.71 -3.29 -6.19
C ARG A 10 3.13 -2.81 -6.45
N ILE A 11 3.67 -2.15 -5.43
CA ILE A 11 4.99 -1.56 -5.35
C ILE A 11 5.78 -2.41 -4.38
N THR A 12 7.02 -2.76 -4.71
CA THR A 12 7.87 -3.63 -3.90
C THR A 12 9.28 -3.05 -3.84
N GLY A 13 10.08 -3.53 -2.87
CA GLY A 13 11.47 -3.12 -2.71
C GLY A 13 11.63 -1.70 -2.13
N ASP A 14 12.70 -1.00 -2.49
CA ASP A 14 13.03 0.32 -1.94
C ASP A 14 11.96 1.38 -2.22
N SER A 15 11.27 1.28 -3.36
CA SER A 15 10.16 2.17 -3.69
C SER A 15 8.98 2.01 -2.72
N ALA A 16 8.81 0.82 -2.12
CA ALA A 16 7.81 0.57 -1.09
C ALA A 16 8.23 1.05 0.31
N THR A 17 9.50 1.44 0.49
CA THR A 17 10.02 2.00 1.75
C THR A 17 10.13 3.52 1.72
N GLY A 18 9.38 4.19 0.84
CA GLY A 18 9.40 5.64 0.71
C GLY A 18 10.60 6.22 -0.06
N LYS A 19 11.55 5.39 -0.51
CA LYS A 19 12.62 5.79 -1.43
C LYS A 19 12.09 5.75 -2.87
N VAL A 20 11.13 6.62 -3.15
CA VAL A 20 10.47 6.70 -4.46
C VAL A 20 11.35 7.52 -5.40
N ASP A 21 11.78 6.93 -6.51
CA ASP A 21 12.52 7.64 -7.55
C ASP A 21 11.60 8.50 -8.42
N ALA A 22 12.18 9.39 -9.23
CA ALA A 22 11.39 10.28 -10.09
C ALA A 22 10.48 9.53 -11.09
N PRO A 23 10.92 8.42 -11.73
CA PRO A 23 10.04 7.59 -12.56
C PRO A 23 8.83 7.04 -11.81
N THR A 24 9.02 6.44 -10.63
CA THR A 24 7.91 5.88 -9.84
C THR A 24 6.98 6.98 -9.33
N THR A 25 7.53 8.15 -9.00
CA THR A 25 6.76 9.34 -8.64
C THR A 25 5.79 9.75 -9.74
N ASN A 26 6.26 9.82 -10.99
CA ASN A 26 5.41 10.16 -12.14
C ASN A 26 4.34 9.10 -12.40
N ILE A 27 4.70 7.82 -12.27
CA ILE A 27 3.75 6.71 -12.43
C ILE A 27 2.63 6.80 -11.37
N LEU A 28 2.99 7.07 -10.11
CA LEU A 28 2.03 7.22 -9.02
C LEU A 28 1.10 8.42 -9.21
N ALA A 29 1.64 9.56 -9.65
CA ALA A 29 0.81 10.72 -9.98
C ALA A 29 -0.17 10.42 -11.11
N GLU A 30 0.26 9.71 -12.16
CA GLU A 30 -0.61 9.28 -13.25
C GLU A 30 -1.68 8.27 -12.79
N ILE A 31 -1.34 7.34 -11.89
CA ILE A 31 -2.32 6.45 -11.26
C ILE A 31 -3.35 7.27 -10.46
N GLY A 32 -2.90 8.24 -9.67
CA GLY A 32 -3.78 9.16 -8.93
C GLY A 32 -4.76 9.87 -9.86
N ARG A 33 -4.26 10.39 -10.99
CA ARG A 33 -5.10 11.04 -12.01
C ARG A 33 -6.15 10.10 -12.58
N ARG A 34 -5.76 8.89 -12.98
CA ARG A 34 -6.68 7.87 -13.53
C ARG A 34 -7.75 7.46 -12.52
N LEU A 35 -7.38 7.32 -11.26
CA LEU A 35 -8.33 6.99 -10.18
C LEU A 35 -9.31 8.14 -9.92
N ALA A 36 -8.84 9.38 -9.98
CA ALA A 36 -9.65 10.56 -9.78
C ALA A 36 -10.73 10.71 -10.88
N SER A 37 -10.37 10.48 -12.14
CA SER A 37 -11.27 10.61 -13.29
C SER A 37 -12.09 9.36 -13.61
N GLY A 38 -11.55 8.17 -13.33
CA GLY A 38 -12.09 6.90 -13.81
C GLY A 38 -12.82 6.05 -12.77
N THR A 39 -12.81 6.44 -11.49
CA THR A 39 -13.47 5.65 -10.43
C THR A 39 -14.35 6.51 -9.54
N VAL A 40 -15.42 5.92 -9.02
CA VAL A 40 -16.28 6.52 -7.98
C VAL A 40 -16.14 5.63 -6.73
N GLY A 41 -15.66 6.20 -5.62
CA GLY A 41 -15.45 5.48 -4.36
C GLY A 41 -14.07 5.69 -3.73
N ARG A 42 -13.79 4.94 -2.65
CA ARG A 42 -12.53 5.04 -1.91
C ARG A 42 -11.47 4.08 -2.45
N VAL A 43 -10.26 4.60 -2.62
CA VAL A 43 -9.04 3.88 -2.97
C VAL A 43 -8.37 3.45 -1.67
N THR A 44 -7.96 2.19 -1.58
CA THR A 44 -7.24 1.69 -0.40
C THR A 44 -5.75 1.59 -0.71
N VAL A 45 -4.93 2.13 0.19
CA VAL A 45 -3.47 1.97 0.17
C VAL A 45 -3.09 1.04 1.32
N VAL A 46 -2.63 -0.17 0.98
CA VAL A 46 -2.19 -1.17 1.97
C VAL A 46 -0.67 -1.16 1.99
N ALA A 47 -0.06 -1.00 3.15
CA ALA A 47 1.40 -0.98 3.27
C ALA A 47 1.89 -2.02 4.28
N GLN A 48 2.95 -2.73 3.90
CA GLN A 48 3.67 -3.67 4.74
C GLN A 48 5.18 -3.45 4.61
N VAL A 49 5.89 -3.82 5.67
CA VAL A 49 7.34 -3.70 5.75
C VAL A 49 7.96 -5.02 6.22
N ALA A 50 9.17 -5.29 5.74
CA ALA A 50 9.95 -6.45 6.19
C ALA A 50 10.57 -6.25 7.58
N SER A 51 10.86 -4.99 7.93
CA SER A 51 11.70 -4.60 9.06
C SER A 51 11.19 -3.27 9.66
N PRO A 52 11.43 -2.99 10.96
CA PRO A 52 12.11 -3.81 11.96
C PRO A 52 11.36 -5.09 12.35
N ALA A 53 12.13 -6.17 12.52
CA ALA A 53 11.61 -7.50 12.85
C ALA A 53 11.13 -7.60 14.30
N ASP A 54 11.82 -6.90 15.20
CA ASP A 54 11.73 -7.10 16.64
C ASP A 54 10.78 -6.12 17.33
N ASP A 55 10.25 -5.14 16.59
CA ASP A 55 9.31 -4.15 17.11
C ASP A 55 8.15 -3.94 16.13
N LEU A 56 7.02 -4.58 16.46
CA LEU A 56 5.76 -4.49 15.69
C LEU A 56 5.21 -3.05 15.66
N SER A 57 5.44 -2.25 16.69
CA SER A 57 4.98 -0.86 16.76
C SER A 57 5.81 0.03 15.83
N LEU A 58 7.13 -0.18 15.77
CA LEU A 58 7.99 0.48 14.80
C LEU A 58 7.68 0.02 13.37
N ALA A 59 7.45 -1.28 13.14
CA ALA A 59 7.05 -1.79 11.83
C ALA A 59 5.72 -1.16 11.34
N ARG A 60 4.71 -1.06 12.22
CA ARG A 60 3.45 -0.38 11.89
C ARG A 60 3.68 1.10 11.55
N ARG A 61 4.46 1.82 12.36
CA ARG A 61 4.79 3.24 12.08
C ARG A 61 5.53 3.42 10.77
N ALA A 62 6.49 2.55 10.46
CA ALA A 62 7.22 2.57 9.19
C ALA A 62 6.29 2.32 8.01
N SER A 63 5.42 1.31 8.08
CA SER A 63 4.44 1.04 7.02
C SER A 63 3.46 2.20 6.82
N LEU A 64 3.04 2.86 7.91
CA LEU A 64 2.19 4.05 7.84
C LEU A 64 2.91 5.22 7.17
N ALA A 65 4.16 5.50 7.54
CA ALA A 65 4.95 6.56 6.93
C ALA A 65 5.11 6.33 5.42
N ASN A 66 5.38 5.09 5.00
CA ASN A 66 5.50 4.73 3.60
C ASN A 66 4.17 4.88 2.85
N ALA A 67 3.06 4.47 3.45
CA ALA A 67 1.73 4.66 2.89
C ALA A 67 1.36 6.14 2.72
N LEU A 68 1.72 6.99 3.70
CA LEU A 68 1.50 8.43 3.64
C LEU A 68 2.31 9.08 2.50
N THR A 69 3.53 8.62 2.24
CA THR A 69 4.32 9.06 1.09
C THR A 69 3.59 8.75 -0.22
N VAL A 70 3.11 7.52 -0.40
CA VAL A 70 2.34 7.14 -1.59
C VAL A 70 1.04 7.94 -1.70
N ARG A 71 0.33 8.14 -0.59
CA ARG A 71 -0.88 8.98 -0.57
C ARG A 71 -0.61 10.38 -1.10
N ARG A 72 0.46 11.05 -0.66
CA ARG A 72 0.82 12.40 -1.15
C ARG A 72 1.09 12.41 -2.66
N LEU A 73 1.69 11.36 -3.18
CA LEU A 73 1.95 11.23 -4.62
C LEU A 73 0.66 11.00 -5.42
N LEU A 74 -0.29 10.24 -4.89
CA LEU A 74 -1.63 10.09 -5.49
C LEU A 74 -2.42 11.41 -5.44
N GLU A 75 -2.32 12.15 -4.33
CA GLU A 75 -2.91 13.49 -4.18
C GLU A 75 -2.32 14.49 -5.18
N ALA A 76 -1.01 14.44 -5.44
CA ALA A 76 -0.37 15.24 -6.48
C ALA A 76 -0.89 14.89 -7.89
N GLY A 77 -1.40 13.67 -8.08
CA GLY A 77 -2.12 13.23 -9.28
C GLY A 77 -3.55 13.78 -9.41
N GLY A 78 -4.08 14.41 -8.36
CA GLY A 78 -5.43 14.96 -8.32
C GLY A 78 -6.46 14.06 -7.61
N LEU A 79 -6.04 12.94 -6.99
CA LEU A 79 -6.95 12.11 -6.19
C LEU A 79 -7.22 12.78 -4.84
N PRO A 80 -8.47 13.11 -4.47
CA PRO A 80 -8.75 13.73 -3.18
C PRO A 80 -8.33 12.82 -2.02
N GLY A 81 -7.56 13.35 -1.07
CA GLY A 81 -7.09 12.60 0.10
C GLY A 81 -8.20 11.97 0.94
N THR A 82 -9.40 12.55 0.93
CA THR A 82 -10.60 12.02 1.59
C THR A 82 -11.11 10.72 0.97
N ARG A 83 -10.72 10.43 -0.27
CA ARG A 83 -11.01 9.17 -0.97
C ARG A 83 -9.91 8.12 -0.79
N ILE A 84 -8.86 8.40 -0.02
CA ILE A 84 -7.73 7.48 0.16
C ILE A 84 -7.76 6.93 1.58
N ASP A 85 -8.07 5.64 1.71
CA ASP A 85 -7.99 4.91 2.97
C ASP A 85 -6.60 4.29 3.11
N ILE A 86 -5.91 4.55 4.22
CA ILE A 86 -4.60 3.96 4.51
C ILE A 86 -4.76 2.78 5.46
N ARG A 87 -4.16 1.64 5.10
CA ARG A 87 -4.12 0.42 5.92
C ARG A 87 -2.66 0.00 6.16
N PRO A 88 -2.07 0.42 7.28
CA PRO A 88 -0.71 0.02 7.65
C PRO A 88 -0.76 -1.36 8.34
N LEU A 89 -0.26 -2.39 7.67
CA LEU A 89 -0.19 -3.74 8.23
C LEU A 89 1.03 -3.91 9.16
N GLY A 90 2.07 -3.10 8.97
CA GLY A 90 3.36 -3.31 9.63
C GLY A 90 4.06 -4.52 9.03
N ARG A 91 4.61 -5.38 9.88
CA ARG A 91 5.26 -6.62 9.45
C ARG A 91 4.22 -7.73 9.28
N THR A 92 4.24 -8.36 8.10
CA THR A 92 3.43 -9.54 7.80
C THR A 92 4.32 -10.79 7.72
N ALA A 93 3.69 -11.97 7.66
CA ALA A 93 4.41 -13.24 7.53
C ALA A 93 5.29 -13.33 6.27
N ALA A 94 4.94 -12.59 5.22
CA ALA A 94 5.72 -12.50 3.98
C ALA A 94 7.05 -11.74 4.16
N ALA A 95 7.21 -10.98 5.25
CA ALA A 95 8.43 -10.24 5.60
C ALA A 95 9.03 -9.44 4.42
N GLU A 96 8.17 -8.74 3.69
CA GLU A 96 8.54 -7.99 2.49
C GLU A 96 8.12 -6.52 2.58
N ASN A 97 8.85 -5.65 1.89
CA ASN A 97 8.47 -4.26 1.71
C ASN A 97 7.54 -4.16 0.50
N ALA A 98 6.25 -3.93 0.76
CA ALA A 98 5.27 -3.78 -0.31
C ALA A 98 4.20 -2.74 0.02
N ILE A 99 3.76 -2.02 -1.00
CA ILE A 99 2.60 -1.14 -0.95
C ILE A 99 1.67 -1.49 -2.09
N GLU A 100 0.39 -1.66 -1.79
CA GLU A 100 -0.66 -1.88 -2.76
C GLU A 100 -1.54 -0.64 -2.85
N VAL A 101 -1.89 -0.25 -4.07
CA VAL A 101 -2.87 0.79 -4.37
C VAL A 101 -4.04 0.11 -5.06
N LEU A 102 -5.19 0.13 -4.39
CA LEU A 102 -6.36 -0.65 -4.76
C LEU A 102 -7.52 0.28 -5.09
N PRO A 103 -8.06 0.24 -6.32
CA PRO A 103 -9.29 0.94 -6.65
C PRO A 103 -10.48 0.48 -5.78
N PRO A 104 -11.60 1.23 -5.79
CA PRO A 104 -12.80 0.85 -5.05
C PRO A 104 -13.28 -0.56 -5.42
N GLY A 105 -13.58 -1.38 -4.41
CA GLY A 105 -14.10 -2.74 -4.59
C GLY A 105 -13.04 -3.82 -4.91
N ILE A 106 -11.76 -3.44 -5.04
CA ILE A 106 -10.69 -4.41 -5.31
C ILE A 106 -10.11 -4.93 -3.98
N PRO A 107 -10.12 -6.26 -3.75
CA PRO A 107 -9.55 -6.84 -2.54
C PRO A 107 -8.02 -6.79 -2.59
N SER A 108 -7.40 -6.57 -1.42
CA SER A 108 -5.96 -6.70 -1.26
C SER A 108 -5.58 -8.17 -1.13
N PRO A 109 -4.66 -8.71 -1.95
CA PRO A 109 -4.09 -10.04 -1.70
C PRO A 109 -3.34 -10.09 -0.36
N SER A 110 -2.78 -8.98 0.10
CA SER A 110 -2.12 -8.89 1.42
C SER A 110 -3.11 -8.88 2.61
N LEU A 111 -4.39 -8.58 2.36
CA LEU A 111 -5.49 -8.72 3.35
C LEU A 111 -6.24 -10.06 3.22
N GLY A 112 -5.88 -10.93 2.27
CA GLY A 112 -6.36 -12.33 2.22
C GLY A 112 -6.03 -13.08 3.51
N PRO A 113 -6.55 -14.31 3.74
CA PRO A 113 -6.75 -14.92 5.07
C PRO A 113 -5.47 -15.04 5.93
N GLN A 114 -5.04 -13.91 6.48
CA GLN A 114 -3.99 -13.75 7.48
C GLN A 114 -4.60 -13.79 8.90
N ALA A 115 -5.94 -13.79 8.99
CA ALA A 115 -6.68 -13.92 10.23
C ALA A 115 -6.70 -15.36 10.81
N GLU A 116 -6.28 -16.37 10.05
CA GLU A 116 -6.36 -17.79 10.47
C GLU A 116 -5.02 -18.41 10.91
N GLN A 117 -3.93 -17.65 10.91
CA GLN A 117 -2.63 -18.12 11.41
C GLN A 117 -2.34 -17.59 12.81
N ALA A 118 -3.28 -17.83 13.74
CA ALA A 118 -2.90 -17.95 15.14
C ALA A 118 -2.11 -19.26 15.30
N PRO A 119 -1.01 -19.31 16.07
CA PRO A 119 -0.30 -20.56 16.27
C PRO A 119 -1.26 -21.58 16.93
N PRO A 120 -1.23 -22.87 16.54
CA PRO A 120 -1.92 -23.88 17.33
C PRO A 120 -1.36 -23.82 18.75
N ARG A 121 -2.23 -23.56 19.72
CA ARG A 121 -1.85 -23.68 21.14
C ARG A 121 -1.46 -25.14 21.39
N PRO A 122 -0.36 -25.40 22.11
CA PRO A 122 0.06 -26.75 22.47
C PRO A 122 -0.96 -27.44 23.38
#